data_AF-A0A5B0FRP2-F1
#
_entry.id   AF-A0A5B0FRP2-F1
#
_cell.length_a   1.000
_cell.length_b   1.000
_cell.length_c   1.000
_cell.angle_alpha   90.00
_cell.angle_beta   90.00
_cell.angle_gamma   90.00
#
_symmetry.space_group_name_H-M   'P 1'
#
loop_
_entity.id
_entity.type
_entity.pdbx_description
1 polymer ?
#
loop_
_entity_poly.entity_id
_entity_poly.type
_entity_poly.pdbx_seq_one_letter_code
_entity_poly.pdbx_strand_id
1 'polypeptide(L)'
;MEEKNHDTLKNALARLPGYTPAPGIWDAMQEQLAEAPLRAAIGDLPQHEPDEKLWDLIERKVPGRKVIFRWPYAAAVLLAGFAGIWIWRTNTQPPVLYSQIQADQRLQASPVLDTDVQYEKLKAYCETENIVCNSGQYKQLSAEFEDLHAASAQLQEAIGSYNTEPELVKQLNSIEKQKAAILNEMAKMI
;
A
#
# COMPACT_ATOMS: atom_id res chain seq x y z
N MET A 1 31.17 -27.86 -9.26
CA MET A 1 32.13 -26.74 -9.27
C MET A 1 32.43 -26.41 -7.82
N GLU A 2 33.68 -26.08 -7.45
CA GLU A 2 34.00 -25.72 -6.06
C GLU A 2 33.58 -24.29 -5.73
N GLU A 3 32.88 -24.12 -4.61
CA GLU A 3 32.31 -22.84 -4.17
C GLU A 3 33.37 -22.05 -3.40
N LYS A 4 34.05 -21.15 -4.13
CA LYS A 4 35.26 -20.43 -3.66
C LYS A 4 35.05 -19.56 -2.42
N ASN A 5 33.82 -19.32 -1.97
CA ASN A 5 33.51 -18.41 -0.87
C ASN A 5 32.99 -19.13 0.39
N HIS A 6 32.78 -20.45 0.35
CA HIS A 6 32.23 -21.25 1.45
C HIS A 6 32.90 -20.94 2.81
N ASP A 7 34.24 -21.00 2.84
CA ASP A 7 35.00 -20.78 4.07
C ASP A 7 35.02 -19.29 4.49
N THR A 8 34.91 -18.37 3.54
CA THR A 8 34.75 -16.93 3.81
C THR A 8 33.40 -16.66 4.46
N LEU A 9 32.32 -17.22 3.91
CA LEU A 9 30.96 -17.11 4.44
C LEU A 9 30.85 -17.73 5.84
N LYS A 10 31.42 -18.93 6.02
CA LYS A 10 31.47 -19.64 7.30
C LYS A 10 32.24 -18.86 8.37
N ASN A 11 33.35 -18.23 8.01
CA ASN A 11 34.10 -17.34 8.91
C ASN A 11 33.36 -16.02 9.21
N ALA A 12 32.56 -15.49 8.28
CA ALA A 12 31.74 -14.30 8.51
C ALA A 12 30.58 -14.60 9.47
N LEU A 13 29.83 -15.69 9.22
CA LEU A 13 28.75 -16.17 10.09
C LEU A 13 29.23 -16.43 11.52
N ALA A 14 30.39 -17.09 11.68
CA ALA A 14 31.00 -17.35 12.99
C ALA A 14 31.50 -16.09 13.74
N ARG A 15 31.49 -14.91 13.10
CA ARG A 15 31.86 -13.62 13.69
C ARG A 15 30.67 -12.69 13.92
N LEU A 16 29.45 -13.10 13.59
CA LEU A 16 28.25 -12.30 13.87
C LEU A 16 28.05 -12.20 15.39
N PRO A 17 27.95 -10.98 15.96
CA PRO A 17 27.61 -10.81 17.37
C PRO A 17 26.19 -11.29 17.64
N GLY A 18 26.02 -12.17 18.62
CA GLY A 18 24.73 -12.66 19.08
C GLY A 18 23.95 -11.57 19.84
N TYR A 19 23.27 -10.69 19.12
CA TYR A 19 22.39 -9.66 19.71
C TYR A 19 21.05 -10.27 20.14
N THR A 20 21.04 -10.89 21.32
CA THR A 20 19.79 -11.20 22.04
C THR A 20 19.44 -9.99 22.93
N PRO A 21 18.20 -9.45 22.88
CA PRO A 21 17.77 -8.42 23.81
C PRO A 21 17.76 -8.97 25.25
N ALA A 22 17.97 -8.08 26.23
CA ALA A 22 17.92 -8.49 27.64
C ALA A 22 16.53 -9.06 28.01
N PRO A 23 16.46 -10.10 28.87
CA PRO A 23 15.19 -10.66 29.31
C PRO A 23 14.35 -9.57 29.99
N GLY A 24 13.04 -9.54 29.71
CA GLY A 24 12.12 -8.49 30.17
C GLY A 24 11.91 -7.32 29.18
N ILE A 25 12.76 -7.15 28.15
CA ILE A 25 12.59 -6.06 27.17
C ILE A 25 11.29 -6.21 26.36
N TRP A 26 10.93 -7.43 25.98
CA TRP A 26 9.67 -7.70 25.26
C TRP A 26 8.45 -7.47 26.14
N ASP A 27 8.51 -7.89 27.40
CA ASP A 27 7.42 -7.72 28.38
C ASP A 27 7.20 -6.22 28.67
N ALA A 28 8.27 -5.44 28.83
CA ALA A 28 8.19 -3.99 29.01
C ALA A 28 7.62 -3.25 27.78
N MET A 29 7.97 -3.68 26.56
CA MET A 29 7.32 -3.17 25.34
C MET A 29 5.84 -3.54 25.29
N GLN A 30 5.48 -4.77 25.67
CA GLN A 30 4.10 -5.24 25.68
C GLN A 30 3.23 -4.50 26.72
N GLU A 31 3.81 -4.11 27.84
CA GLU A 31 3.16 -3.28 28.87
C GLU A 31 2.98 -1.82 28.39
N GLN A 32 4.00 -1.22 27.76
CA GLN A 32 3.91 0.13 27.18
C GLN A 32 2.90 0.23 26.02
N LEU A 33 2.78 -0.85 25.23
CA LEU A 33 1.81 -0.98 24.13
C LEU A 33 0.43 -1.49 24.59
N ALA A 34 0.20 -1.67 25.89
CA ALA A 34 -1.10 -2.09 26.40
C ALA A 34 -2.18 -1.02 26.17
N GLU A 35 -3.43 -1.46 26.02
CA GLU A 35 -4.54 -0.55 25.69
C GLU A 35 -4.91 0.40 26.84
N ALA A 36 -4.54 0.08 28.08
CA ALA A 36 -4.86 0.87 29.27
C ALA A 36 -4.19 2.26 29.30
N PRO A 37 -2.84 2.40 29.19
CA PRO A 37 -2.20 3.71 29.11
C PRO A 37 -2.66 4.53 27.90
N LEU A 38 -2.95 3.89 26.76
CA LEU A 38 -3.49 4.58 25.58
C LEU A 38 -4.89 5.18 25.85
N ARG A 39 -5.80 4.41 26.45
CA ARG A 39 -7.14 4.90 26.82
C ARG A 39 -7.08 6.03 27.86
N ALA A 40 -6.13 5.98 28.79
CA ALA A 40 -5.90 7.08 29.74
C ALA A 40 -5.40 8.35 29.02
N ALA A 41 -4.40 8.23 28.16
CA ALA A 41 -3.85 9.36 27.40
C ALA A 41 -4.87 10.02 26.46
N ILE A 42 -5.81 9.25 25.90
CA ILE A 42 -6.92 9.77 25.09
C ILE A 42 -7.90 10.60 25.95
N GLY A 43 -8.08 10.26 27.22
CA GLY A 43 -8.94 11.01 28.16
C GLY A 43 -8.38 12.38 28.55
N ASP A 44 -7.04 12.51 28.61
CA ASP A 44 -6.33 13.75 28.95
C ASP A 44 -6.12 14.69 27.73
N LEU A 45 -6.59 14.32 26.53
CA LEU A 45 -6.44 15.17 25.33
C LEU A 45 -7.26 16.48 25.46
N PRO A 46 -6.65 17.66 25.28
CA PRO A 46 -7.36 18.93 25.38
C PRO A 46 -8.37 19.09 24.23
N GLN A 47 -9.63 19.34 24.59
CA GLN A 47 -10.69 19.65 23.62
C GLN A 47 -10.51 21.07 23.07
N HIS A 48 -9.73 21.20 22.01
CA HIS A 48 -9.53 22.43 21.27
C HIS A 48 -10.64 22.64 20.24
N GLU A 49 -11.72 23.32 20.63
CA GLU A 49 -12.64 23.92 19.66
C GLU A 49 -12.00 25.16 19.01
N PRO A 50 -12.15 25.36 17.68
CA PRO A 50 -11.64 26.55 16.99
C PRO A 50 -12.45 27.82 17.33
N ASP A 51 -11.77 28.97 17.43
CA ASP A 51 -12.39 30.29 17.67
C ASP A 51 -13.55 30.54 16.68
N GLU A 52 -14.71 30.97 17.19
CA GLU A 52 -15.89 31.33 16.40
C GLU A 52 -15.56 32.29 15.24
N LYS A 53 -14.62 33.23 15.47
CA LYS A 53 -14.15 34.19 14.46
C LYS A 53 -13.48 33.52 13.26
N LEU A 54 -12.98 32.31 13.42
CA LEU A 54 -12.32 31.54 12.37
C LEU A 54 -13.36 30.89 11.43
N TRP A 55 -14.50 30.43 11.96
CA TRP A 55 -15.67 30.05 11.16
C TRP A 55 -16.24 31.24 10.41
N ASP A 56 -16.37 32.37 11.09
CA ASP A 56 -16.86 33.63 10.55
C ASP A 56 -16.04 34.12 9.34
N LEU A 57 -14.72 33.83 9.32
CA LEU A 57 -13.83 34.08 8.18
C LEU A 57 -13.93 33.05 7.05
N ILE A 58 -14.30 31.80 7.35
CA ILE A 58 -14.56 30.76 6.35
C ILE A 58 -15.87 31.04 5.61
N GLU A 59 -16.95 31.35 6.34
CA GLU A 59 -18.26 31.62 5.74
C GLU A 59 -18.22 32.85 4.82
N ARG A 60 -17.52 33.92 5.22
CA ARG A 60 -17.26 35.11 4.38
C ARG A 60 -16.46 34.82 3.11
N LYS A 61 -15.74 33.69 3.03
CA LYS A 61 -14.99 33.25 1.84
C LYS A 61 -15.81 32.37 0.88
N VAL A 62 -16.95 31.84 1.32
CA VAL A 62 -17.88 31.14 0.42
C VAL A 62 -18.58 32.19 -0.47
N PRO A 63 -18.62 32.03 -1.81
CA PRO A 63 -19.25 33.00 -2.70
C PRO A 63 -20.79 32.95 -2.61
N GLY A 64 -21.34 33.50 -1.53
CA GLY A 64 -22.77 33.57 -1.26
C GLY A 64 -23.55 34.32 -2.35
N ARG A 65 -24.47 33.61 -3.00
CA ARG A 65 -25.37 34.15 -4.03
C ARG A 65 -26.28 35.22 -3.39
N LYS A 66 -25.99 36.50 -3.62
CA LYS A 66 -26.69 37.64 -3.00
C LYS A 66 -28.19 37.65 -3.31
N VAL A 67 -29.02 37.17 -2.37
CA VAL A 67 -30.48 37.30 -2.42
C VAL A 67 -30.86 38.67 -1.85
N ILE A 68 -31.31 39.58 -2.72
CA ILE A 68 -31.73 40.93 -2.31
C ILE A 68 -33.11 40.84 -1.64
N PHE A 69 -33.12 40.90 -0.32
CA PHE A 69 -34.33 40.73 0.49
C PHE A 69 -35.15 42.03 0.53
N ARG A 70 -36.28 42.07 -0.19
CA ARG A 70 -37.34 43.09 -0.06
C ARG A 70 -38.62 42.38 0.40
N TRP A 71 -39.31 42.95 1.40
CA TRP A 71 -39.94 42.12 2.44
C TRP A 71 -41.43 42.44 2.66
N PRO A 72 -42.37 41.78 1.95
CA PRO A 72 -43.82 41.91 2.17
C PRO A 72 -44.37 40.89 3.19
N TYR A 73 -45.09 41.40 4.20
CA TYR A 73 -45.51 40.63 5.39
C TYR A 73 -46.88 39.93 5.21
N ALA A 74 -46.90 38.83 4.45
CA ALA A 74 -48.05 37.91 4.42
C ALA A 74 -47.65 36.46 4.06
N ALA A 75 -47.13 36.24 2.85
CA ALA A 75 -46.83 34.90 2.33
C ALA A 75 -45.72 34.16 3.10
N ALA A 76 -44.89 34.89 3.85
CA ALA A 76 -43.75 34.37 4.59
C ALA A 76 -44.13 33.27 5.60
N VAL A 77 -45.30 33.33 6.25
CA VAL A 77 -45.70 32.34 7.27
C VAL A 77 -46.02 30.98 6.64
N LEU A 78 -46.74 30.95 5.51
CA LEU A 78 -47.07 29.71 4.81
C LEU A 78 -45.82 29.10 4.14
N LEU A 79 -44.94 29.93 3.58
CA LEU A 79 -43.67 29.48 3.01
C LEU A 79 -42.70 28.98 4.10
N ALA A 80 -42.65 29.62 5.28
CA ALA A 80 -41.86 29.14 6.41
C ALA A 80 -42.39 27.81 6.96
N GLY A 81 -43.71 27.62 7.02
CA GLY A 81 -44.32 26.33 7.40
C GLY A 81 -43.95 25.21 6.45
N PHE A 82 -44.09 25.42 5.14
CA PHE A 82 -43.67 24.43 4.14
C PHE A 82 -42.16 24.19 4.13
N ALA A 83 -41.35 25.25 4.24
CA ALA A 83 -39.89 25.14 4.29
C ALA A 83 -39.41 24.38 5.54
N GLY A 84 -40.01 24.63 6.71
CA GLY A 84 -39.68 23.90 7.94
C GLY A 84 -39.96 22.40 7.83
N ILE A 85 -41.11 22.01 7.26
CA ILE A 85 -41.47 20.61 6.99
C ILE A 85 -40.49 19.99 5.97
N TRP A 86 -40.04 20.76 4.98
CA TRP A 86 -39.07 20.30 3.97
C TRP A 86 -37.68 20.12 4.58
N ILE A 87 -37.19 21.09 5.36
CA ILE A 87 -35.90 21.05 6.06
C ILE A 87 -35.84 19.88 7.05
N TRP A 88 -36.93 19.61 7.78
CA TRP A 88 -36.98 18.47 8.71
C TRP A 88 -36.97 17.11 7.98
N ARG A 89 -37.45 17.05 6.72
CA ARG A 89 -37.26 15.89 5.83
C ARG A 89 -35.86 15.80 5.23
N THR A 90 -35.17 16.91 5.02
CA THR A 90 -33.77 16.92 4.55
C THR A 90 -32.76 16.80 5.70
N ASN A 91 -33.11 16.07 6.77
CA ASN A 91 -32.13 15.61 7.77
C ASN A 91 -31.31 14.43 7.22
N THR A 92 -30.71 14.62 6.04
CA THR A 92 -29.64 13.78 5.52
C THR A 92 -28.41 14.00 6.37
N GLN A 93 -27.82 12.91 6.88
CA GLN A 93 -26.61 12.94 7.70
C GLN A 93 -25.51 13.80 7.03
N PRO A 94 -24.72 14.57 7.79
CA PRO A 94 -23.66 15.38 7.23
C PRO A 94 -22.71 14.49 6.42
N PRO A 95 -22.34 14.86 5.18
CA PRO A 95 -21.51 14.02 4.33
C PRO A 95 -20.12 13.88 4.95
N VAL A 96 -19.85 12.72 5.55
CA VAL A 96 -18.55 12.38 6.12
C VAL A 96 -17.48 12.39 5.03
N LEU A 97 -16.69 13.46 5.01
CA LEU A 97 -15.55 13.66 4.11
C LEU A 97 -14.42 12.71 4.50
N TYR A 98 -14.53 11.45 4.08
CA TYR A 98 -13.46 10.48 4.24
C TYR A 98 -12.30 10.83 3.29
N SER A 99 -11.12 11.09 3.86
CA SER A 99 -9.87 11.06 3.10
C SER A 99 -9.46 9.61 2.86
N GLN A 100 -10.08 8.95 1.88
CA GLN A 100 -9.58 7.66 1.41
C GLN A 100 -8.21 7.89 0.77
N ILE A 101 -7.16 7.42 1.44
CA ILE A 101 -5.88 7.17 0.78
C ILE A 101 -6.16 6.04 -0.22
N GLN A 102 -6.19 6.36 -1.51
CA GLN A 102 -6.11 5.33 -2.53
C GLN A 102 -4.75 4.66 -2.40
N ALA A 103 -4.73 3.46 -1.80
CA ALA A 103 -3.57 2.58 -1.86
C ALA A 103 -3.32 2.26 -3.34
N ASP A 104 -2.26 2.85 -3.91
CA ASP A 104 -1.89 2.65 -5.30
C ASP A 104 -1.85 1.14 -5.56
N GLN A 105 -2.64 0.68 -6.53
CA GLN A 105 -2.77 -0.74 -6.82
C GLN A 105 -1.46 -1.37 -7.31
N ARG A 106 -0.46 -0.54 -7.66
CA ARG A 106 0.92 -0.94 -7.96
C ARG A 106 1.77 -1.25 -6.72
N LEU A 107 1.33 -0.84 -5.53
CA LEU A 107 1.95 -1.18 -4.26
C LEU A 107 1.37 -2.46 -3.65
N GLN A 108 0.25 -2.97 -4.18
CA GLN A 108 -0.35 -4.22 -3.72
C GLN A 108 0.40 -5.41 -4.34
N ALA A 109 1.23 -6.08 -3.54
CA ALA A 109 1.93 -7.29 -3.96
C ALA A 109 0.97 -8.48 -4.07
N SER A 110 0.50 -8.79 -5.28
CA SER A 110 -0.28 -10.01 -5.54
C SER A 110 0.54 -11.27 -5.21
N PRO A 111 -0.02 -12.27 -4.52
CA PRO A 111 0.70 -13.50 -4.12
C PRO A 111 0.97 -14.47 -5.28
N VAL A 112 0.44 -14.20 -6.46
CA VAL A 112 0.75 -14.87 -7.73
C VAL A 112 0.88 -13.78 -8.78
N LEU A 113 2.02 -13.72 -9.47
CA LEU A 113 2.25 -12.74 -10.54
C LEU A 113 2.12 -13.37 -11.92
N ASP A 114 1.60 -12.58 -12.86
CA ASP A 114 1.34 -13.01 -14.24
C ASP A 114 2.64 -13.41 -14.96
N THR A 115 3.76 -12.74 -14.67
CA THR A 115 5.10 -13.04 -15.20
C THR A 115 5.47 -14.53 -15.06
N ASP A 116 5.34 -15.08 -13.87
CA ASP A 116 5.67 -16.49 -13.59
C ASP A 116 4.72 -17.46 -14.32
N VAL A 117 3.43 -17.09 -14.43
CA VAL A 117 2.40 -17.87 -15.14
C VAL A 117 2.57 -17.81 -16.67
N GLN A 118 3.13 -16.74 -17.23
CA GLN A 118 3.50 -16.70 -18.65
C GLN A 118 4.80 -17.47 -18.92
N TYR A 119 5.77 -17.46 -17.99
CA TYR A 119 7.02 -18.21 -18.11
C TYR A 119 6.79 -19.73 -18.19
N GLU A 120 5.99 -20.31 -17.28
CA GLU A 120 5.70 -21.75 -17.30
C GLU A 120 4.97 -22.20 -18.59
N LYS A 121 4.13 -21.34 -19.19
CA LYS A 121 3.56 -21.61 -20.53
C LYS A 121 4.64 -21.64 -21.61
N LEU A 122 5.54 -20.65 -21.60
CA LEU A 122 6.63 -20.54 -22.58
C LEU A 122 7.57 -21.76 -22.50
N LYS A 123 7.87 -22.20 -21.29
CA LYS A 123 8.62 -23.41 -20.94
C LYS A 123 7.95 -24.69 -21.46
N ALA A 124 6.63 -24.83 -21.28
CA ALA A 124 5.86 -25.95 -21.84
C ALA A 124 5.85 -25.98 -23.39
N TYR A 125 5.80 -24.82 -24.06
CA TYR A 125 5.98 -24.75 -25.53
C TYR A 125 7.40 -25.14 -25.96
N CYS A 126 8.42 -24.79 -25.17
CA CYS A 126 9.81 -25.19 -25.40
C CYS A 126 10.07 -26.68 -25.21
N GLU A 127 9.41 -27.33 -24.25
CA GLU A 127 9.52 -28.77 -24.00
C GLU A 127 8.82 -29.63 -25.07
N THR A 128 7.88 -29.05 -25.83
CA THR A 128 7.12 -29.76 -26.86
C THR A 128 7.76 -29.70 -28.25
N GLU A 129 7.90 -28.52 -28.89
CA GLU A 129 8.25 -28.45 -30.32
C GLU A 129 9.13 -27.24 -30.75
N ASN A 130 10.25 -26.91 -30.08
CA ASN A 130 11.14 -25.86 -30.63
C ASN A 130 12.67 -26.07 -30.47
N ILE A 131 13.40 -25.88 -31.58
CA ILE A 131 14.88 -25.89 -31.65
C ILE A 131 15.48 -24.67 -30.94
N VAL A 132 14.79 -23.52 -30.97
CA VAL A 132 15.22 -22.24 -30.37
C VAL A 132 15.62 -22.40 -28.89
N CYS A 133 14.83 -23.18 -28.15
CA CYS A 133 15.00 -23.34 -26.71
C CYS A 133 16.27 -24.15 -26.34
N ASN A 134 16.88 -24.82 -27.32
CA ASN A 134 18.17 -25.48 -27.15
C ASN A 134 19.36 -24.52 -27.32
N SER A 135 19.15 -23.29 -27.81
CA SER A 135 20.19 -22.28 -27.98
C SER A 135 20.81 -21.83 -26.66
N GLY A 136 22.09 -21.42 -26.70
CA GLY A 136 22.78 -20.91 -25.51
C GLY A 136 22.15 -19.63 -24.96
N GLN A 137 21.65 -18.76 -25.85
CA GLN A 137 21.01 -17.49 -25.47
C GLN A 137 19.68 -17.73 -24.74
N TYR A 138 18.80 -18.60 -25.26
CA TYR A 138 17.56 -18.94 -24.56
C TYR A 138 17.83 -19.54 -23.17
N LYS A 139 18.79 -20.46 -23.06
CA LYS A 139 19.17 -21.07 -21.79
C LYS A 139 19.75 -20.07 -20.78
N GLN A 140 20.50 -19.07 -21.25
CA GLN A 140 21.00 -18.00 -20.39
C GLN A 140 19.85 -17.13 -19.86
N LEU A 141 18.93 -16.69 -20.73
CA LEU A 141 17.77 -15.90 -20.31
C LEU A 141 16.82 -16.67 -19.39
N SER A 142 16.64 -17.98 -19.62
CA SER A 142 15.86 -18.86 -18.74
C SER A 142 16.52 -18.97 -17.36
N ALA A 143 17.85 -19.17 -17.28
CA ALA A 143 18.55 -19.18 -15.99
C ALA A 143 18.45 -17.83 -15.25
N GLU A 144 18.61 -16.71 -15.97
CA GLU A 144 18.48 -15.36 -15.40
C GLU A 144 17.04 -15.08 -14.91
N PHE A 145 16.02 -15.64 -15.57
CA PHE A 145 14.63 -15.58 -15.10
C PHE A 145 14.42 -16.40 -13.82
N GLU A 146 14.93 -17.64 -13.75
CA GLU A 146 14.78 -18.51 -12.56
C GLU A 146 15.52 -17.92 -11.34
N ASP A 147 16.69 -17.32 -11.52
CA ASP A 147 17.42 -16.59 -10.47
C ASP A 147 16.61 -15.38 -9.95
N LEU A 148 16.03 -14.58 -10.85
CA LEU A 148 15.15 -13.46 -10.48
C LEU A 148 13.82 -13.93 -9.86
N HIS A 149 13.32 -15.10 -10.24
CA HIS A 149 12.15 -15.72 -9.61
C HIS A 149 12.46 -16.11 -8.16
N ALA A 150 13.57 -16.80 -7.92
CA ALA A 150 14.02 -17.14 -6.56
C ALA A 150 14.23 -15.89 -5.68
N ALA A 151 14.83 -14.83 -6.22
CA ALA A 151 15.00 -13.56 -5.53
C ALA A 151 13.66 -12.85 -5.22
N SER A 152 12.71 -12.87 -6.16
CA SER A 152 11.37 -12.30 -5.96
C SER A 152 10.59 -13.01 -4.85
N ALA A 153 10.65 -14.34 -4.79
CA ALA A 153 9.98 -15.15 -3.78
C ALA A 153 10.52 -14.85 -2.36
N GLN A 154 11.85 -14.76 -2.19
CA GLN A 154 12.49 -14.41 -0.92
C GLN A 154 12.11 -13.00 -0.44
N LEU A 155 12.05 -12.02 -1.36
CA LEU A 155 11.57 -10.68 -1.03
C LEU A 155 10.08 -10.68 -0.66
N GLN A 156 9.26 -11.47 -1.34
CA GLN A 156 7.82 -11.53 -1.07
C GLN A 156 7.50 -12.22 0.27
N GLU A 157 8.30 -13.22 0.68
CA GLU A 157 8.26 -13.79 2.03
C GLU A 157 8.67 -12.74 3.08
N ALA A 158 9.74 -11.97 2.84
CA ALA A 158 10.22 -10.93 3.75
C ALA A 158 9.27 -9.72 3.90
N ILE A 159 8.54 -9.36 2.84
CA ILE A 159 7.51 -8.29 2.86
C ILE A 159 6.29 -8.70 3.72
N GLY A 160 5.97 -10.00 3.76
CA GLY A 160 4.85 -10.55 4.51
C GLY A 160 3.47 -10.04 4.07
N SER A 161 2.43 -10.37 4.85
CA SER A 161 1.04 -10.01 4.52
C SER A 161 0.67 -8.54 4.78
N TYR A 162 1.55 -7.75 5.37
CA TYR A 162 1.26 -6.39 5.83
C TYR A 162 2.04 -5.27 5.11
N ASN A 163 2.87 -5.63 4.13
CA ASN A 163 3.44 -4.69 3.16
C ASN A 163 4.21 -3.51 3.81
N THR A 164 4.88 -3.79 4.94
CA THR A 164 5.33 -2.78 5.92
C THR A 164 6.53 -1.97 5.50
N GLU A 165 7.33 -2.45 4.54
CA GLU A 165 8.55 -1.77 4.08
C GLU A 165 8.44 -1.32 2.61
N PRO A 166 8.24 -0.02 2.34
CA PRO A 166 8.04 0.47 0.98
C PRO A 166 9.30 0.36 0.10
N GLU A 167 10.49 0.18 0.68
CA GLU A 167 11.71 -0.07 -0.11
C GLU A 167 11.76 -1.50 -0.66
N LEU A 168 11.33 -2.52 0.10
CA LEU A 168 11.23 -3.89 -0.40
C LEU A 168 10.20 -3.99 -1.53
N VAL A 169 9.05 -3.30 -1.39
CA VAL A 169 8.00 -3.23 -2.43
C VAL A 169 8.52 -2.56 -3.72
N LYS A 170 9.41 -1.57 -3.63
CA LYS A 170 10.11 -0.99 -4.79
C LYS A 170 11.10 -1.96 -5.43
N GLN A 171 11.84 -2.71 -4.63
CA GLN A 171 12.82 -3.70 -5.12
C GLN A 171 12.11 -4.83 -5.87
N LEU A 172 11.02 -5.39 -5.30
CA LEU A 172 10.16 -6.37 -5.97
C LEU A 172 9.60 -5.80 -7.30
N ASN A 173 9.05 -4.58 -7.28
CA ASN A 173 8.61 -3.85 -8.49
C ASN A 173 9.73 -3.54 -9.52
N SER A 174 11.01 -3.73 -9.17
CA SER A 174 12.14 -3.58 -10.09
C SER A 174 12.53 -4.93 -10.72
N ILE A 175 12.53 -6.00 -9.94
CA ILE A 175 12.77 -7.39 -10.39
C ILE A 175 11.68 -7.83 -11.37
N GLU A 176 10.42 -7.50 -11.10
CA GLU A 176 9.31 -7.88 -11.98
C GLU A 176 9.35 -7.20 -13.36
N LYS A 177 9.97 -6.00 -13.45
CA LYS A 177 10.26 -5.36 -14.75
C LYS A 177 11.39 -6.06 -15.49
N GLN A 178 12.37 -6.61 -14.77
CA GLN A 178 13.47 -7.38 -15.36
C GLN A 178 12.94 -8.73 -15.88
N LYS A 179 12.19 -9.49 -15.06
CA LYS A 179 11.44 -10.68 -15.49
C LYS A 179 10.60 -10.42 -16.75
N ALA A 180 9.81 -9.36 -16.77
CA ALA A 180 8.97 -9.00 -17.91
C ALA A 180 9.77 -8.61 -19.17
N ALA A 181 10.96 -8.02 -19.01
CA ALA A 181 11.87 -7.74 -20.13
C ALA A 181 12.51 -9.03 -20.68
N ILE A 182 12.97 -9.92 -19.81
CA ILE A 182 13.56 -11.22 -20.19
C ILE A 182 12.50 -12.09 -20.90
N LEU A 183 11.26 -12.13 -20.40
CA LEU A 183 10.12 -12.76 -21.08
C LEU A 183 9.88 -12.19 -22.48
N ASN A 184 10.00 -10.87 -22.65
CA ASN A 184 9.83 -10.22 -23.95
C ASN A 184 10.94 -10.65 -24.93
N GLU A 185 12.21 -10.66 -24.51
CA GLU A 185 13.32 -11.15 -25.35
C GLU A 185 13.22 -12.65 -25.64
N MET A 186 12.78 -13.48 -24.68
CA MET A 186 12.52 -14.91 -24.93
C MET A 186 11.39 -15.11 -25.95
N ALA A 187 10.30 -14.33 -25.85
CA ALA A 187 9.18 -14.39 -26.79
C ALA A 187 9.53 -13.87 -28.20
N LYS A 188 10.56 -13.02 -28.37
CA LYS A 188 11.06 -12.60 -29.69
C LYS A 188 11.91 -13.66 -30.40
N MET A 189 12.41 -14.66 -29.68
CA MET A 189 13.26 -15.71 -30.25
C MET A 189 12.44 -16.89 -30.80
N ILE A 190 11.16 -17.00 -30.43
CA ILE A 190 10.25 -18.12 -30.70
C ILE A 190 9.39 -17.87 -31.93
#